data_AF-D8IE71-F1
#
_entry.id   AF-D8IE71-F1
#
_cell.length_a   1.000
_cell.length_b   1.000
_cell.length_c   1.000
_cell.angle_alpha   90.00
_cell.angle_beta   90.00
_cell.angle_gamma   90.00
#
_symmetry.space_group_name_H-M   'P 1'
#
loop_
_entity.id
_entity.type
_entity.pdbx_description
1 polymer ?
#
loop_
_entity_poly.entity_id
_entity_poly.type
_entity_poly.pdbx_seq_one_letter_code
_entity_poly.pdbx_strand_id
1 'polypeptide(L)'
;MLNENILEKIGINKKWLDPLNNAFNKYNITDTKEAAMFLAQTTHESNNYKRLEESFNYTPPRLYDVFKKRVGSLENAKQLCLQGAEAIANFVYGGRLGNAEDEGYKYRGRGIIQLTGKSNYKKYGKKINVNLVNNPDLAKKNKQCNRDCIIILAGERLQFTCLSRRCEGCY
;
A
#
# COMPACT_ATOMS: atom_id res chain seq x y z
N MET A 1 14.26 -17.41 9.59
CA MET A 1 13.72 -16.14 10.12
C MET A 1 14.70 -15.01 9.86
N LEU A 2 14.20 -13.79 9.61
CA LEU A 2 15.03 -12.61 9.38
C LEU A 2 15.80 -12.23 10.65
N ASN A 3 16.96 -11.61 10.48
CA ASN A 3 17.75 -11.01 11.55
C ASN A 3 18.20 -9.59 11.17
N GLU A 4 18.72 -8.83 12.13
CA GLU A 4 19.12 -7.43 11.93
C GLU A 4 20.15 -7.26 10.81
N ASN A 5 21.16 -8.14 10.74
CA ASN A 5 22.19 -8.11 9.70
C ASN A 5 21.62 -8.25 8.28
N ILE A 6 20.57 -9.05 8.09
CA ILE A 6 19.89 -9.17 6.79
C ILE A 6 19.19 -7.85 6.45
N LEU A 7 18.44 -7.26 7.40
CA LEU A 7 17.70 -6.02 7.18
C LEU A 7 18.63 -4.84 6.87
N GLU A 8 19.77 -4.74 7.55
CA GLU A 8 20.77 -3.70 7.31
C GLU A 8 21.36 -3.81 5.90
N LYS A 9 21.70 -5.02 5.44
CA LYS A 9 22.24 -5.24 4.09
C LYS A 9 21.26 -4.86 2.98
N ILE A 10 19.95 -5.04 3.20
CA ILE A 10 18.90 -4.67 2.24
C ILE A 10 18.38 -3.24 2.45
N GLY A 11 18.91 -2.48 3.41
CA GLY A 11 18.55 -1.09 3.66
C GLY A 11 17.18 -0.88 4.33
N ILE A 12 16.63 -1.90 5.00
CA ILE A 12 15.38 -1.81 5.75
C ILE A 12 15.69 -1.47 7.21
N ASN A 13 14.95 -0.51 7.78
CA ASN A 13 15.12 -0.12 9.18
C ASN A 13 14.76 -1.27 10.14
N LYS A 14 15.59 -1.52 11.16
CA LYS A 14 15.40 -2.58 12.17
C LYS A 14 14.03 -2.60 12.86
N LYS A 15 13.31 -1.47 12.91
CA LYS A 15 11.92 -1.40 13.43
C LYS A 15 10.95 -2.35 12.71
N TRP A 16 11.31 -2.81 11.51
CA TRP A 16 10.52 -3.75 10.70
C TRP A 16 10.85 -5.22 10.95
N LEU A 17 11.89 -5.54 11.74
CA LEU A 17 12.27 -6.92 12.02
C LEU A 17 11.11 -7.72 12.65
N ASP A 18 10.59 -7.26 13.80
CA ASP A 18 9.49 -7.97 14.47
C ASP A 18 8.21 -7.99 13.64
N PRO A 19 7.76 -6.88 13.01
CA PRO A 19 6.63 -6.94 12.10
C PRO A 19 6.79 -7.98 11.00
N LEU A 20 7.94 -8.05 10.33
CA LEU A 20 8.18 -8.99 9.22
C LEU A 20 8.23 -10.44 9.70
N ASN A 21 8.97 -10.73 10.77
CA ASN A 21 9.06 -12.09 11.32
C ASN A 21 7.70 -12.58 11.85
N ASN A 22 6.94 -11.74 12.55
CA ASN A 22 5.59 -12.10 13.00
C ASN A 22 4.66 -12.39 11.81
N ALA A 23 4.80 -11.61 10.74
CA ALA A 23 4.01 -11.79 9.54
C ALA A 23 4.39 -13.11 8.84
N PHE A 24 5.69 -13.40 8.68
CA PHE A 24 6.15 -14.67 8.11
C PHE A 24 5.69 -15.88 8.92
N ASN A 25 5.76 -15.81 10.26
CA ASN A 25 5.28 -16.89 11.12
C ASN A 25 3.76 -17.08 11.01
N LYS A 26 2.97 -16.00 11.03
CA LYS A 26 1.50 -16.07 10.96
C LYS A 26 0.99 -16.75 9.68
N TYR A 27 1.69 -16.56 8.56
CA TYR A 27 1.28 -17.09 7.26
C TYR A 27 2.19 -18.22 6.77
N ASN A 28 3.02 -18.77 7.66
CA ASN A 28 3.90 -19.91 7.39
C ASN A 28 4.86 -19.70 6.18
N ILE A 29 5.37 -18.48 6.02
CA ILE A 29 6.41 -18.15 5.03
C ILE A 29 7.75 -18.64 5.59
N THR A 30 8.06 -19.91 5.32
CA THR A 30 9.29 -20.55 5.79
C THR A 30 10.37 -20.63 4.71
N ASP A 31 10.00 -20.53 3.43
CA ASP A 31 10.94 -20.57 2.32
C ASP A 31 11.69 -19.25 2.15
N THR A 32 13.01 -19.34 1.99
CA THR A 32 13.89 -18.17 1.87
C THR A 32 13.63 -17.42 0.57
N LYS A 33 13.26 -18.09 -0.53
CA LYS A 33 12.98 -17.41 -1.82
C LYS A 33 11.67 -16.66 -1.76
N GLU A 34 10.64 -17.23 -1.15
CA GLU A 34 9.38 -16.56 -0.90
C GLU A 34 9.56 -15.29 -0.05
N ALA A 35 10.31 -15.41 1.06
CA ALA A 35 10.65 -14.27 1.90
C ALA A 35 11.44 -13.19 1.14
N ALA A 36 12.42 -13.58 0.30
CA ALA A 36 13.19 -12.65 -0.50
C ALA A 36 12.33 -11.92 -1.55
N MET A 37 11.44 -12.64 -2.25
CA MET A 37 10.54 -12.06 -3.23
C MET A 37 9.57 -11.06 -2.58
N PHE A 38 9.03 -11.43 -1.42
CA PHE A 38 8.19 -10.55 -0.62
C PHE A 38 8.92 -9.26 -0.25
N LEU A 39 10.14 -9.37 0.27
CA LEU A 39 10.96 -8.22 0.66
C LEU A 39 11.31 -7.34 -0.54
N ALA A 40 11.66 -7.93 -1.69
CA ALA A 40 11.97 -7.19 -2.90
C ALA A 40 10.79 -6.32 -3.36
N GLN A 41 9.59 -6.92 -3.45
CA GLN A 41 8.37 -6.23 -3.88
C GLN A 41 7.99 -5.11 -2.91
N THR A 42 7.92 -5.43 -1.61
CA THR A 42 7.52 -4.46 -0.58
C THR A 42 8.51 -3.32 -0.43
N THR A 43 9.81 -3.57 -0.62
CA THR A 43 10.86 -2.55 -0.60
C THR A 43 10.70 -1.58 -1.77
N HIS A 44 10.41 -2.10 -2.98
CA HIS A 44 10.18 -1.29 -4.16
C HIS A 44 8.94 -0.39 -4.01
N GLU A 45 7.81 -0.98 -3.60
CA GLU A 45 6.51 -0.29 -3.51
C GLU A 45 6.46 0.79 -2.40
N SER A 46 7.24 0.61 -1.32
CA SER A 46 7.23 1.51 -0.16
C SER A 46 8.45 2.43 -0.05
N ASN A 47 9.31 2.43 -1.06
CA ASN A 47 10.61 3.11 -1.04
C ASN A 47 11.41 2.76 0.23
N ASN A 48 11.78 1.49 0.38
CA ASN A 48 12.46 0.96 1.57
C ASN A 48 11.69 1.20 2.88
N TYR A 49 10.36 1.06 2.84
CA TYR A 49 9.49 1.23 4.01
C TYR A 49 9.54 2.64 4.63
N LYS A 50 9.99 3.64 3.86
CA LYS A 50 10.05 5.04 4.28
C LYS A 50 8.74 5.76 4.02
N ARG A 51 8.00 5.38 2.97
CA ARG A 51 6.74 6.01 2.62
C ARG A 51 5.57 5.06 2.89
N LEU A 52 4.77 5.41 3.90
CA LEU A 52 3.58 4.65 4.32
C LEU A 52 2.28 5.38 4.05
N GLU A 53 2.33 6.56 3.43
CA GLU A 53 1.15 7.28 2.99
C GLU A 53 1.50 8.22 1.83
N GLU A 54 0.49 8.49 1.02
CA GLU A 54 0.53 9.58 0.05
C GLU A 54 0.31 10.91 0.77
N SER A 55 1.20 11.86 0.55
CA SER A 55 1.11 13.21 1.13
C SER A 55 0.27 14.16 0.29
N PHE A 56 0.19 13.94 -1.03
CA PHE A 56 -0.42 14.86 -2.01
C PHE A 56 0.19 16.27 -2.04
N ASN A 57 1.36 16.48 -1.44
CA ASN A 57 2.11 17.74 -1.49
C ASN A 57 2.89 17.83 -2.80
N TYR A 58 2.21 18.23 -3.88
CA TYR A 58 2.80 18.40 -5.20
C TYR A 58 3.12 19.87 -5.48
N THR A 59 4.20 20.10 -6.24
CA THR A 59 4.35 21.36 -6.98
C THR A 59 3.47 21.31 -8.24
N PRO A 60 2.99 22.44 -8.76
CA PRO A 60 2.12 22.44 -9.95
C PRO A 60 2.73 21.71 -11.17
N PRO A 61 4.03 21.87 -11.50
CA PRO A 61 4.65 21.11 -12.59
C PRO A 61 4.62 19.60 -12.31
N ARG A 62 4.96 19.18 -11.08
CA ARG A 62 4.98 17.76 -10.73
C ARG A 62 3.57 17.15 -10.74
N LEU A 63 2.57 17.89 -10.26
CA LEU A 63 1.18 17.45 -10.27
C LEU A 63 0.71 17.22 -11.71
N TYR A 64 1.02 18.16 -12.59
CA TYR A 64 0.73 18.07 -14.01
C TYR A 64 1.44 16.88 -14.66
N ASP A 65 2.72 16.63 -14.35
CA ASP A 65 3.46 15.49 -14.92
C ASP A 65 2.89 14.15 -14.49
N VAL A 66 2.54 14.01 -13.20
CA VAL A 66 2.03 12.74 -12.64
C VAL A 66 0.60 12.46 -13.07
N PHE A 67 -0.26 13.48 -13.12
CA PHE A 67 -1.69 13.35 -13.41
C PHE A 67 -2.12 14.08 -14.68
N LYS A 68 -1.24 14.14 -15.68
CA LYS A 68 -1.44 14.92 -16.92
C LYS A 68 -2.82 14.77 -17.55
N LYS A 69 -3.29 13.53 -17.70
CA LYS A 69 -4.59 13.21 -18.29
C LYS A 69 -5.79 13.73 -17.48
N ARG A 70 -5.64 13.85 -16.16
CA ARG A 70 -6.71 14.29 -15.25
C ARG A 70 -6.69 15.79 -15.06
N VAL A 71 -5.51 16.33 -14.78
CA VAL A 71 -5.32 17.74 -14.48
C VAL A 71 -5.49 18.59 -15.75
N GLY A 72 -5.08 18.07 -16.91
CA GLY A 72 -5.35 18.65 -18.23
C GLY A 72 -4.49 19.86 -18.58
N SER A 73 -4.27 20.77 -17.63
CA SER A 73 -3.46 21.98 -17.83
C SER A 73 -2.61 22.31 -16.62
N LEU A 74 -1.47 22.99 -16.83
CA LEU A 74 -0.64 23.47 -15.73
C LEU A 74 -1.38 24.50 -14.87
N GLU A 75 -2.31 25.26 -15.45
CA GLU A 75 -3.10 26.25 -14.70
C GLU A 75 -4.05 25.57 -13.71
N ASN A 76 -4.76 24.52 -14.14
CA ASN A 76 -5.57 23.73 -13.23
C ASN A 76 -4.71 23.06 -12.14
N ALA A 77 -3.49 22.63 -12.49
CA ALA A 77 -2.53 22.10 -11.52
C ALA A 77 -2.19 23.12 -10.43
N LYS A 78 -1.98 24.39 -10.80
CA LYS A 78 -1.71 25.48 -9.84
C LYS A 78 -2.90 25.69 -8.92
N GLN A 79 -4.12 25.76 -9.47
CA GLN A 79 -5.34 25.96 -8.68
C GLN A 79 -5.53 24.84 -7.66
N LEU A 80 -5.35 23.58 -8.07
CA LEU A 80 -5.43 22.43 -7.16
C LEU A 80 -4.33 22.48 -6.08
N CYS A 81 -3.09 22.85 -6.43
CA CYS A 81 -2.01 23.04 -5.46
C CYS A 81 -2.30 24.15 -4.44
N LEU A 82 -2.98 25.23 -4.85
CA LEU A 82 -3.39 26.31 -3.94
C LEU A 82 -4.48 25.87 -2.95
N GLN A 83 -5.40 25.01 -3.39
CA GLN A 83 -6.45 24.44 -2.52
C GLN A 83 -5.91 23.36 -1.58
N GLY A 84 -4.74 22.81 -1.87
CA GLY A 84 -3.98 21.92 -0.98
C GLY A 84 -4.20 20.43 -1.23
N ALA A 85 -3.55 19.62 -0.40
CA ALA A 85 -3.45 18.17 -0.57
C ALA A 85 -4.80 17.44 -0.60
N GLU A 86 -5.76 17.90 0.19
CA GLU A 86 -7.10 17.32 0.23
C GLU A 86 -7.85 17.53 -1.09
N ALA A 87 -7.83 18.76 -1.62
CA ALA A 87 -8.43 19.06 -2.90
C ALA A 87 -7.79 18.25 -4.04
N ILE A 88 -6.47 18.11 -4.05
CA ILE A 88 -5.78 17.28 -5.04
C ILE A 88 -6.22 15.81 -4.93
N ALA A 89 -6.26 15.25 -3.72
CA ALA A 89 -6.64 13.85 -3.54
C ALA A 89 -8.11 13.59 -3.89
N ASN A 90 -9.01 14.49 -3.52
CA ASN A 90 -10.43 14.45 -3.89
C ASN A 90 -10.59 14.58 -5.41
N PHE A 91 -9.82 15.46 -6.07
CA PHE A 91 -9.83 15.56 -7.52
C PHE A 91 -9.35 14.27 -8.24
N VAL A 92 -8.34 13.60 -7.69
CA VAL A 92 -7.75 12.40 -8.32
C VAL A 92 -8.57 11.13 -8.04
N TYR A 93 -9.12 10.99 -6.83
CA TYR A 93 -9.76 9.78 -6.32
C TYR A 93 -11.23 9.91 -5.93
N GLY A 94 -11.80 11.13 -5.93
CA GLY A 94 -13.23 11.37 -5.72
C GLY A 94 -14.08 10.65 -6.75
N GLY A 95 -15.24 10.12 -6.33
CA GLY A 95 -16.16 9.38 -7.19
C GLY A 95 -15.62 8.02 -7.68
N ARG A 96 -14.47 7.57 -7.18
CA ARG A 96 -13.74 6.39 -7.70
C ARG A 96 -13.41 5.41 -6.58
N LEU A 97 -13.25 4.14 -6.92
CA LEU A 97 -12.87 3.08 -5.96
C LEU A 97 -13.80 3.03 -4.73
N GLY A 98 -15.08 3.37 -4.92
CA GLY A 98 -16.11 3.45 -3.88
C GLY A 98 -16.08 4.72 -3.04
N ASN A 99 -15.22 5.69 -3.34
CA ASN A 99 -15.22 7.01 -2.69
C ASN A 99 -16.40 7.85 -3.19
N ALA A 100 -17.00 8.64 -2.31
CA ALA A 100 -17.71 9.85 -2.72
C ALA A 100 -16.72 10.91 -3.27
N GLU A 101 -17.23 11.99 -3.86
CA GLU A 101 -16.41 13.05 -4.48
C GLU A 101 -15.41 13.69 -3.50
N ASP A 102 -15.79 13.81 -2.23
CA ASP A 102 -15.00 14.42 -1.14
C ASP A 102 -14.19 13.39 -0.32
N GLU A 103 -14.24 12.10 -0.67
CA GLU A 103 -13.60 11.04 0.11
C GLU A 103 -12.22 10.61 -0.41
N GLY A 104 -11.73 11.25 -1.48
CA GLY A 104 -10.44 10.91 -2.09
C GLY A 104 -9.26 11.04 -1.14
N TYR A 105 -9.21 12.11 -0.33
CA TYR A 105 -8.18 12.30 0.69
C TYR A 105 -8.37 11.34 1.86
N LYS A 106 -9.61 11.10 2.29
CA LYS A 106 -9.94 10.21 3.39
C LYS A 106 -9.42 8.80 3.15
N TYR A 107 -9.61 8.27 1.93
CA TYR A 107 -9.15 6.93 1.50
C TYR A 107 -7.95 6.97 0.56
N ARG A 108 -7.05 7.96 0.72
CA ARG A 108 -5.77 8.01 0.02
C ARG A 108 -4.86 6.81 0.29
N GLY A 109 -3.82 6.63 -0.52
CA GLY A 109 -2.88 5.52 -0.38
C GLY A 109 -2.21 5.49 1.00
N ARG A 110 -2.33 4.37 1.70
CA ARG A 110 -1.65 4.11 2.98
C ARG A 110 -1.03 2.71 3.04
N GLY A 111 -0.06 2.55 3.92
CA GLY A 111 0.69 1.32 4.13
C GLY A 111 1.73 1.06 3.04
N ILE A 112 2.44 -0.06 3.19
CA ILE A 112 3.58 -0.46 2.34
C ILE A 112 3.14 -0.77 0.91
N ILE A 113 1.90 -1.25 0.74
CA ILE A 113 1.33 -1.67 -0.53
C ILE A 113 0.42 -0.62 -1.17
N GLN A 114 0.36 0.59 -0.61
CA GLN A 114 -0.48 1.69 -1.08
C GLN A 114 -1.96 1.31 -1.23
N LEU A 115 -2.61 0.99 -0.11
CA LEU A 115 -4.06 0.74 -0.06
C LEU A 115 -4.83 2.04 -0.32
N THR A 116 -5.55 2.10 -1.44
CA THR A 116 -6.29 3.30 -1.89
C THR A 116 -7.75 2.97 -2.20
N GLY A 117 -8.67 3.85 -1.78
CA GLY A 117 -10.10 3.81 -2.11
C GLY A 117 -10.97 3.02 -1.13
N LYS A 118 -12.14 3.56 -0.79
CA LYS A 118 -13.08 3.04 0.22
C LYS A 118 -13.43 1.57 0.03
N SER A 119 -13.64 1.13 -1.22
CA SER A 119 -13.92 -0.27 -1.54
C SER A 119 -12.80 -1.21 -1.08
N ASN A 120 -11.55 -0.80 -1.26
CA ASN A 120 -10.39 -1.56 -0.80
C ASN A 120 -10.28 -1.52 0.73
N TYR A 121 -10.44 -0.35 1.35
CA TYR A 121 -10.46 -0.25 2.82
C TYR A 121 -11.53 -1.18 3.43
N LYS A 122 -12.73 -1.25 2.83
CA LYS A 122 -13.79 -2.17 3.23
C LYS A 122 -13.40 -3.64 3.05
N LYS A 123 -12.90 -4.01 1.86
CA LYS A 123 -12.50 -5.39 1.52
C LYS A 123 -11.40 -5.89 2.46
N TYR A 124 -10.31 -5.15 2.58
CA TYR A 124 -9.14 -5.56 3.36
C TYR A 124 -9.40 -5.44 4.86
N GLY A 125 -10.15 -4.42 5.30
CA GLY A 125 -10.58 -4.30 6.69
C GLY A 125 -11.37 -5.52 7.18
N LYS A 126 -12.29 -6.04 6.37
CA LYS A 126 -13.04 -7.27 6.68
C LYS A 126 -12.11 -8.48 6.82
N LYS A 127 -11.12 -8.63 5.94
CA LYS A 127 -10.18 -9.76 5.96
C LYS A 127 -9.27 -9.78 7.19
N ILE A 128 -8.85 -8.62 7.67
CA ILE A 128 -8.01 -8.51 8.89
C ILE A 128 -8.83 -8.30 10.16
N ASN A 129 -10.17 -8.31 10.06
CA ASN A 129 -11.07 -7.98 11.15
C ASN A 129 -10.76 -6.62 11.81
N VAL A 130 -10.49 -5.59 11.01
CA VAL A 130 -10.27 -4.20 11.44
C VAL A 130 -11.20 -3.27 10.66
N ASN A 131 -11.90 -2.38 11.36
CA ASN A 131 -12.77 -1.40 10.71
C ASN A 131 -11.97 -0.23 10.10
N LEU A 132 -11.37 -0.48 8.94
CA LEU A 132 -10.61 0.50 8.16
C LEU A 132 -11.49 1.57 7.49
N VAL A 133 -12.79 1.31 7.32
CA VAL A 133 -13.71 2.30 6.69
C VAL A 133 -13.92 3.49 7.62
N ASN A 134 -14.12 3.22 8.92
CA ASN A 134 -14.30 4.26 9.93
C ASN A 134 -12.97 4.75 10.53
N ASN A 135 -11.91 3.94 10.42
CA ASN A 135 -10.58 4.27 10.95
C ASN A 135 -9.48 4.07 9.88
N PRO A 136 -9.48 4.84 8.78
CA PRO A 136 -8.56 4.62 7.66
C PRO A 136 -7.09 4.80 8.04
N ASP A 137 -6.77 5.63 9.04
CA ASP A 137 -5.39 5.84 9.48
C ASP A 137 -4.76 4.61 10.15
N LEU A 138 -5.57 3.62 10.56
CA LEU A 138 -5.06 2.35 11.06
C LEU A 138 -4.25 1.60 9.99
N ALA A 139 -4.52 1.84 8.70
CA ALA A 139 -3.75 1.28 7.59
C ALA A 139 -2.29 1.79 7.54
N LYS A 140 -1.97 2.89 8.23
CA LYS A 140 -0.60 3.41 8.41
C LYS A 140 -0.04 3.08 9.81
N LYS A 141 -0.84 3.27 10.85
CA LYS A 141 -0.36 3.32 12.25
C LYS A 141 -0.21 1.96 12.91
N ASN A 142 -1.13 1.04 12.64
CA ASN A 142 -1.27 -0.11 13.51
C ASN A 142 -0.18 -1.14 13.18
N LYS A 143 0.66 -1.47 14.18
CA LYS A 143 1.68 -2.53 14.07
C LYS A 143 1.05 -3.82 13.53
N GLN A 144 -0.16 -4.17 13.97
CA GLN A 144 -0.93 -5.32 13.50
C GLN A 144 -1.53 -5.14 12.10
N CYS A 145 -2.05 -3.95 11.77
CA CYS A 145 -2.65 -3.70 10.47
C CYS A 145 -1.60 -3.57 9.35
N ASN A 146 -0.43 -2.98 9.62
CA ASN A 146 0.70 -3.07 8.70
C ASN A 146 1.11 -4.54 8.55
N ARG A 147 1.31 -5.30 9.64
CA ARG A 147 1.64 -6.75 9.59
C ARG A 147 0.69 -7.54 8.69
N ASP A 148 -0.61 -7.31 8.80
CA ASP A 148 -1.63 -8.07 8.08
C ASP A 148 -1.92 -7.52 6.66
N CYS A 149 -1.86 -6.21 6.45
CA CYS A 149 -2.01 -5.62 5.10
C CYS A 149 -0.82 -6.00 4.19
N ILE A 150 0.42 -6.04 4.70
CA ILE A 150 1.58 -6.43 3.87
C ILE A 150 1.37 -7.85 3.28
N ILE A 151 0.67 -8.74 3.99
CA ILE A 151 0.51 -10.14 3.54
C ILE A 151 -0.76 -10.42 2.73
N ILE A 152 -1.90 -9.77 2.99
CA ILE A 152 -3.11 -10.09 2.21
C ILE A 152 -2.89 -9.81 0.71
N LEU A 153 -2.06 -8.83 0.34
CA LEU A 153 -1.68 -8.62 -1.05
C LEU A 153 -0.49 -9.47 -1.51
N ALA A 154 0.41 -9.93 -0.64
CA ALA A 154 1.39 -10.94 -1.04
C ALA A 154 0.70 -12.25 -1.44
N GLY A 155 -0.28 -12.72 -0.66
CA GLY A 155 -1.05 -13.92 -0.99
C GLY A 155 -1.88 -13.79 -2.28
N GLU A 156 -2.54 -12.64 -2.51
CA GLU A 156 -3.36 -12.43 -3.72
C GLU A 156 -2.55 -12.02 -4.97
N ARG A 157 -1.36 -11.42 -4.81
CA ARG A 157 -0.51 -10.96 -5.93
C ARG A 157 0.62 -11.93 -6.27
N LEU A 158 1.10 -12.76 -5.34
CA LEU A 158 2.04 -13.88 -5.62
C LEU A 158 1.35 -15.10 -6.25
N GLN A 159 0.01 -15.21 -6.16
CA GLN A 159 -0.73 -16.26 -6.87
C GLN A 159 -0.68 -16.10 -8.40
N PHE A 160 -0.39 -14.91 -8.95
CA PHE A 160 -0.26 -14.73 -10.41
C PHE A 160 1.07 -15.22 -10.99
N THR A 161 2.10 -15.49 -10.19
CA THR A 161 3.39 -16.02 -10.67
C THR A 161 3.64 -17.49 -10.33
N CYS A 162 2.78 -18.12 -9.51
CA CYS A 162 2.92 -19.54 -9.14
C CYS A 162 1.77 -20.42 -9.68
N LEU A 163 1.06 -19.97 -10.72
CA LEU A 163 0.04 -20.76 -11.44
C LEU A 163 0.61 -21.54 -12.63
N SER A 164 1.93 -21.79 -12.68
CA SER A 164 2.52 -22.67 -13.70
C SER A 164 2.87 -24.08 -13.20
N ARG A 165 2.80 -24.40 -11.90
CA ARG A 165 3.05 -25.78 -11.41
C ARG A 165 2.32 -26.12 -10.11
N ARG A 166 1.10 -26.66 -10.24
CA ARG A 166 0.59 -27.87 -9.55
C ARG A 166 -0.90 -28.02 -9.84
N CYS A 167 -1.23 -28.52 -11.03
CA CYS A 167 -2.38 -29.40 -11.19
C CYS A 167 -1.94 -30.77 -10.71
N GLU A 168 -2.16 -31.07 -9.43
CA GLU A 168 -2.22 -32.44 -8.93
C GLU A 168 -3.61 -32.60 -8.32
N GLY A 169 -4.43 -33.46 -8.94
CA GLY A 169 -5.71 -33.89 -8.40
C GLY A 169 -6.95 -33.26 -9.03
N CYS A 170 -7.20 -33.55 -10.32
CA CYS A 170 -8.59 -33.71 -10.76
C CYS A 170 -9.03 -35.12 -10.34
N TYR A 171 -9.99 -35.20 -9.42
CA TYR A 171 -10.93 -36.31 -9.33
C TYR A 171 -12.11 -36.02 -10.25
#